data_AF-K1XVI2-F1
#
_entry.id   AF-K1XVI2-F1
#
_cell.length_a   1.000
_cell.length_b   1.000
_cell.length_c   1.000
_cell.angle_alpha   90.00
_cell.angle_beta   90.00
_cell.angle_gamma   90.00
#
_symmetry.space_group_name_H-M   'P 1'
#
loop_
_entity.id
_entity.type
_entity.pdbx_description
1 polymer ?
#
loop_
_entity_poly.entity_id
_entity_poly.type
_entity_poly.pdbx_seq_one_letter_code
_entity_poly.pdbx_strand_id
1 'polypeptide(L)' 'MHWTLSGELMVMVLLGGLGTLYGPVLGAVVFLLLEETLAMYTEHWMLYMGPFLVVSVIFFKNGLLGLLTGRKARDD' A
#
# COMPACT_ATOMS: atom_id res chain seq x y z
N MET A 1 18.23 -7.52 -11.26
CA MET A 1 17.01 -6.68 -11.29
C MET A 1 15.78 -7.36 -10.63
N HIS A 2 15.94 -8.31 -9.71
CA HIS A 2 14.79 -9.03 -9.11
C HIS A 2 14.34 -8.51 -7.73
N TRP A 3 15.18 -7.74 -7.05
CA TRP A 3 14.91 -7.27 -5.68
C TRP A 3 13.88 -6.13 -5.64
N THR A 4 13.83 -5.29 -6.68
CA THR A 4 12.90 -4.15 -6.78
C THR A 4 11.46 -4.61 -6.85
N LEU A 5 11.19 -5.62 -7.69
CA LEU A 5 9.88 -6.24 -7.79
C LEU A 5 9.44 -6.85 -6.45
N SER A 6 10.34 -7.53 -5.74
CA SER A 6 10.05 -8.05 -4.40
C SER A 6 9.73 -6.93 -3.41
N GLY A 7 10.41 -5.78 -3.52
CA GLY A 7 10.12 -4.59 -2.73
C GLY A 7 8.74 -4.01 -3.03
N GLU A 8 8.40 -3.85 -4.31
CA GLU A 8 7.08 -3.35 -4.75
C GLU A 8 5.96 -4.28 -4.29
N LEU A 9 6.14 -5.60 -4.40
CA LEU A 9 5.18 -6.58 -3.89
C LEU A 9 4.99 -6.45 -2.37
N MET A 10 6.07 -6.26 -1.60
CA MET A 10 5.97 -6.00 -0.17
C MET A 10 5.19 -4.72 0.12
N VAL A 11 5.43 -3.65 -0.64
CA VAL A 11 4.70 -2.38 -0.51
C VAL A 11 3.21 -2.60 -0.73
N MET A 12 2.81 -3.27 -1.81
CA MET A 12 1.40 -3.55 -2.10
C MET A 12 0.73 -4.33 -0.97
N VAL A 13 1.41 -5.35 -0.43
CA VAL A 13 0.91 -6.15 0.70
C VAL A 13 0.76 -5.30 1.97
N LEU A 14 1.76 -4.47 2.30
CA LEU A 14 1.73 -3.62 3.49
C LEU A 14 0.63 -2.55 3.40
N LEU A 15 0.44 -1.97 2.23
CA LEU A 15 -0.56 -0.95 1.96
C LEU A 15 -1.98 -1.53 1.99
N GLY A 16 -2.15 -2.75 1.45
CA GLY A 16 -3.41 -3.47 1.43
C GLY A 16 -3.85 -4.08 2.77
N GLY A 17 -2.88 -4.53 3.58
CA GLY A 17 -3.09 -5.14 4.90
C GLY A 17 -2.59 -6.58 4.98
N LEU A 18 -1.87 -6.88 6.07
CA LEU A 18 -1.33 -8.22 6.36
C LEU A 18 -2.43 -9.15 6.90
N GLY A 19 -2.48 -10.39 6.40
CA GLY A 19 -3.38 -11.44 6.93
C GLY A 19 -4.64 -11.73 6.09
N THR A 20 -4.76 -11.18 4.88
CA THR A 20 -5.83 -11.57 3.93
C THR A 20 -5.28 -11.70 2.51
N LEU A 21 -5.89 -12.56 1.68
CA LEU A 21 -5.55 -12.67 0.26
C LEU A 21 -6.04 -11.46 -0.55
N TYR A 22 -7.11 -10.82 -0.10
CA TYR A 22 -7.70 -9.66 -0.78
C TYR A 22 -6.91 -8.36 -0.52
N GLY A 23 -6.14 -8.29 0.58
CA GLY A 23 -5.37 -7.12 0.96
C GLY A 23 -4.35 -6.73 -0.10
N PRO A 24 -3.44 -7.64 -0.49
CA PRO A 24 -2.47 -7.38 -1.54
C PRO A 24 -3.09 -6.97 -2.87
N VAL A 25 -4.25 -7.51 -3.24
CA VAL A 25 -4.97 -7.12 -4.46
C VAL A 25 -5.43 -5.66 -4.39
N LEU A 26 -6.08 -5.28 -3.29
CA LEU A 26 -6.50 -3.89 -3.07
C LEU A 26 -5.28 -2.95 -3.01
N GLY A 27 -4.22 -3.37 -2.31
CA GLY A 27 -2.99 -2.62 -2.20
C GLY A 27 -2.28 -2.43 -3.53
N ALA A 28 -2.30 -3.43 -4.43
CA ALA A 28 -1.79 -3.33 -5.78
C ALA A 28 -2.58 -2.32 -6.62
N VAL A 29 -3.92 -2.35 -6.56
CA VAL A 29 -4.77 -1.39 -7.27
C VAL A 29 -4.47 0.04 -6.82
N VAL A 30 -4.38 0.28 -5.51
CA VAL A 30 -4.08 1.62 -4.99
C VAL A 30 -2.66 2.05 -5.29
N PHE A 31 -1.68 1.16 -5.14
CA PHE A 31 -0.28 1.45 -5.47
C PHE A 31 -0.14 1.86 -6.94
N LEU A 32 -0.72 1.10 -7.88
CA LEU A 32 -0.64 1.39 -9.31
C LEU A 32 -1.34 2.70 -9.67
N LEU A 33 -2.54 2.95 -9.14
CA LEU A 33 -3.25 4.21 -9.36
C LEU A 33 -2.44 5.40 -8.86
N LEU A 34 -1.83 5.27 -7.69
CA LEU A 34 -1.04 6.34 -7.10
C LEU A 34 0.28 6.56 -7.84
N GLU A 35 0.96 5.48 -8.21
CA GLU A 35 2.16 5.51 -9.05
C GLU A 35 1.86 6.21 -10.38
N GLU A 36 0.82 5.78 -11.10
CA GLU A 36 0.42 6.37 -12.39
C GLU A 36 0.07 7.85 -12.24
N THR A 37 -0.70 8.19 -11.21
CA THR A 37 -1.10 9.58 -10.94
C THR A 37 0.13 10.44 -10.63
N LEU A 38 1.01 9.98 -9.73
CA LEU A 38 2.22 10.73 -9.37
C LEU A 38 3.18 10.83 -10.56
N ALA A 39 3.37 9.76 -11.32
CA ALA A 39 4.21 9.74 -12.51
C ALA A 39 3.71 10.70 -13.60
N MET A 40 2.39 10.93 -13.69
CA MET A 40 1.81 11.92 -14.59
C MET A 40 2.18 13.36 -14.19
N TYR A 41 2.32 13.64 -12.89
CA TYR A 41 2.66 14.98 -12.40
C TYR A 41 4.16 15.21 -12.23
N THR A 42 4.94 14.17 -11.90
CA THR A 42 6.36 14.29 -11.57
C THR A 42 7.16 13.06 -11.99
N GLU A 43 8.33 13.26 -12.59
CA GLU A 43 9.28 12.18 -12.89
C GLU A 43 9.82 11.52 -11.62
N HIS A 44 9.83 12.23 -10.49
CA HIS A 44 10.40 11.78 -9.22
C HIS A 44 9.34 11.20 -8.27
N TRP A 45 8.38 10.45 -8.80
CA TRP A 45 7.24 9.89 -8.07
C TRP A 45 7.63 9.04 -6.85
N MET A 46 8.77 8.34 -6.91
CA MET A 46 9.30 7.52 -5.79
C MET A 46 9.58 8.36 -4.53
N LEU A 47 9.95 9.64 -4.68
CA LEU A 47 10.19 10.56 -3.57
C LEU A 47 8.92 10.79 -2.74
N TYR A 48 7.76 10.81 -3.40
CA TYR A 48 6.46 11.01 -2.76
C TYR A 48 5.86 9.70 -2.25
N MET A 49 6.11 8.59 -2.96
CA MET A 49 5.62 7.27 -2.57
C MET A 49 6.15 6.80 -1.22
N GLY A 50 7.43 7.02 -0.91
CA GLY A 50 8.02 6.60 0.37
C GLY A 50 7.30 7.18 1.59
N PRO A 51 7.20 8.53 1.71
CA PRO A 51 6.46 9.17 2.79
C PRO A 51 4.97 8.79 2.80
N PHE A 52 4.33 8.71 1.63
CA PHE A 52 2.93 8.29 1.53
C PHE A 52 2.71 6.89 2.13
N LEU A 53 3.63 5.97 1.86
CA LEU A 53 3.58 4.62 2.39
C LEU A 53 3.74 4.60 3.91
N VAL A 54 4.72 5.34 4.44
CA VAL A 54 4.94 5.44 5.90
C VAL A 54 3.70 5.97 6.60
N VAL A 55 3.12 7.06 6.07
CA VAL A 55 1.86 7.62 6.57
C VAL A 55 0.75 6.56 6.51
N SER A 56 0.57 5.93 5.36
CA SER A 56 -0.46 4.89 5.18
C SER A 56 -0.32 3.77 6.21
N VAL A 57 0.88 3.25 6.45
CA VAL A 57 1.10 2.16 7.41
C VAL A 57 0.85 2.60 8.86
N ILE A 58 1.22 3.82 9.23
CA ILE A 58 1.02 4.33 10.60
C ILE A 58 -0.47 4.55 10.90
N PHE A 59 -1.20 5.13 9.95
CA PHE A 59 -2.63 5.43 10.15
C PHE A 59 -3.53 4.21 9.87
N PHE A 60 -3.14 3.32 8.98
CA PHE A 60 -3.90 2.11 8.61
C PHE A 60 -3.29 0.86 9.22
N LYS A 61 -3.50 0.66 10.53
CA LYS A 61 -3.01 -0.53 11.29
C LYS A 61 -3.40 -1.89 10.69
N ASN A 62 -4.52 -1.97 9.99
CA ASN A 62 -5.03 -3.18 9.32
C ASN A 62 -4.94 -3.08 7.78
N GLY A 63 -4.18 -2.11 7.26
CA GLY A 63 -4.19 -1.75 5.84
C GLY A 63 -5.51 -1.15 5.37
N LEU A 64 -5.59 -0.83 4.07
CA LEU A 64 -6.78 -0.24 3.45
C LEU A 64 -8.02 -1.15 3.53
N LEU A 65 -7.83 -2.48 3.51
CA LEU A 65 -8.96 -3.40 3.67
C LEU A 65 -9.62 -3.29 5.03
N GLY A 66 -8.84 -3.09 6.10
CA GLY A 66 -9.38 -2.91 7.44
C GLY A 66 -10.24 -1.66 7.56
N LEU A 67 -9.92 -0.62 6.79
CA LEU A 67 -10.71 0.62 6.70
C LEU A 67 -12.05 0.38 5.99
N LEU A 68 -12.02 -0.33 4.86
CA LEU A 68 -13.22 -0.60 4.04
C LEU A 68 -14.18 -1.61 4.69
N THR A 69 -13.65 -2.61 5.39
CA THR A 69 -14.47 -3.67 5.99
C THR A 69 -14.92 -3.36 7.42
N GLY A 70 -14.51 -2.21 7.98
CA GLY A 70 -14.86 -1.81 9.36
C GLY A 70 -14.40 -2.81 10.43
N ARG A 71 -13.46 -3.70 10.09
CA ARG A 71 -12.90 -4.70 11.01
C ARG A 71 -11.98 -3.95 11.98
N LYS A 72 -12.60 -3.39 13.03
CA LYS A 72 -11.94 -2.91 14.23
C LYS A 72 -10.99 -4.02 14.67
N ALA A 73 -9.70 -3.69 14.81
CA ALA A 73 -8.68 -4.62 15.28
C ALA A 73 -9.28 -5.47 16.40
N ARG A 74 -9.41 -6.77 16.16
CA ARG A 74 -9.75 -7.66 17.24
C ARG A 74 -8.47 -7.77 18.03
N ASP A 75 -8.43 -7.06 19.15
CA ASP A 75 -7.44 -7.20 20.19
C ASP A 75 -7.58 -8.65 20.72
N ASP A 76 -6.83 -9.59 20.13
CA ASP A 76 -6.51 -10.88 20.73
C ASP A 76 -5.04 -10.81 21.22
#